data_AF-A0AAJ5WXY2-F1
#
_entry.id   AF-A0AAJ5WXY2-F1
#
_cell.length_a   1.000
_cell.length_b   1.000
_cell.length_c   1.000
_cell.angle_alpha   90.00
_cell.angle_beta   90.00
_cell.angle_gamma   90.00
#
_symmetry.space_group_name_H-M   'P 1'
#
loop_
_entity.id
_entity.type
_entity.pdbx_description
1 polymer ?
#
loop_
_entity_poly.entity_id
_entity_poly.type
_entity_poly.pdbx_seq_one_letter_code
_entity_poly.pdbx_strand_id
1 'polypeptide(L)' 'MAHPAPYDDDEEPGVFDIPDDEADEAATLRGLADAEAGRVVSHEAVKRWLLSWGTDNPLPPPKCGE' A
#
# COMPACT_ATOMS: atom_id res chain seq x y z
N MET A 1 -20.55 -8.44 -23.84
CA MET A 1 -19.33 -8.06 -23.11
C MET A 1 -18.92 -6.71 -23.67
N ALA A 2 -19.23 -5.61 -22.98
CA ALA A 2 -18.82 -4.29 -23.43
C ALA A 2 -17.29 -4.20 -23.27
N HIS A 3 -16.58 -4.02 -24.38
CA HIS A 3 -15.23 -3.46 -24.31
C HIS A 3 -15.35 -2.10 -23.61
N PRO A 4 -14.47 -1.77 -22.64
CA PRO A 4 -14.43 -0.41 -22.12
C PRO A 4 -14.21 0.58 -23.27
N ALA A 5 -14.74 1.79 -23.11
CA ALA A 5 -14.60 2.87 -24.08
C ALA A 5 -13.14 3.00 -24.53
N PRO A 6 -12.88 3.31 -25.82
CA PRO A 6 -11.51 3.62 -26.24
C PRO A 6 -10.98 4.71 -25.30
N TYR A 7 -9.80 4.50 -24.73
CA TYR A 7 -9.07 5.58 -24.07
C TYR A 7 -9.01 6.73 -25.08
N ASP A 8 -9.53 7.90 -24.72
CA ASP A 8 -9.32 9.09 -25.53
C ASP A 8 -7.80 9.33 -25.54
N ASP A 9 -7.15 9.26 -26.71
CA ASP A 9 -5.70 9.47 -26.89
C ASP A 9 -5.22 10.87 -26.40
N ASP A 10 -6.14 11.72 -25.95
CA ASP A 10 -5.94 13.08 -25.43
C ASP A 10 -5.88 13.17 -23.88
N GLU A 11 -6.03 12.06 -23.13
CA GLU A 11 -5.84 12.04 -21.67
C GLU A 11 -4.35 11.88 -21.33
N GLU A 12 -3.71 13.00 -20.95
CA GLU A 12 -2.34 12.99 -20.43
C GLU A 12 -2.22 11.96 -19.30
N PRO A 13 -1.16 11.11 -19.30
CA PRO A 13 -1.01 10.08 -18.30
C PRO A 13 -1.02 10.69 -16.90
N GLY A 14 -1.76 10.06 -15.98
CA GLY A 14 -1.75 10.47 -14.58
C GLY A 14 -0.33 10.38 -14.02
N VAL A 15 -0.06 11.13 -12.94
CA VAL A 15 1.24 11.09 -12.24
C VAL A 15 1.65 9.68 -11.79
N PHE A 16 0.70 8.75 -11.71
CA PHE A 16 0.90 7.34 -11.34
C PHE A 16 0.96 6.39 -12.56
N ASP A 17 0.74 6.87 -13.78
CA ASP A 17 0.72 6.07 -15.01
C ASP A 17 2.05 6.15 -15.78
N ILE A 18 3.04 6.87 -15.26
CA ILE A 18 4.38 6.97 -15.84
C ILE A 18 5.17 5.73 -15.41
N PRO A 19 5.52 4.80 -16.33
CA PRO A 19 6.25 3.60 -15.98
C PRO A 19 7.70 3.92 -15.61
N ASP A 20 8.17 3.36 -14.49
CA ASP A 20 9.58 3.36 -14.07
C ASP A 20 9.90 1.98 -13.48
N ASP A 21 10.17 1.03 -14.39
CA ASP A 21 10.40 -0.38 -14.03
C ASP A 21 11.58 -0.55 -13.06
N GLU A 22 12.62 0.30 -13.17
CA GLU A 22 13.79 0.26 -12.29
C GLU A 22 13.43 0.72 -10.87
N ALA A 23 12.67 1.83 -10.75
CA ALA A 23 12.20 2.30 -9.45
C ALA A 23 11.24 1.30 -8.78
N ASP A 24 10.36 0.67 -9.56
CA ASP A 24 9.41 -0.34 -9.06
C ASP A 24 10.13 -1.61 -8.58
N GLU A 25 11.11 -2.10 -9.33
CA GLU A 25 11.94 -3.24 -8.90
C GLU A 25 12.72 -2.90 -7.62
N ALA A 26 13.36 -1.74 -7.57
CA ALA A 26 14.11 -1.29 -6.40
C ALA A 26 13.21 -1.13 -5.16
N ALA A 27 11.98 -0.63 -5.33
CA ALA A 27 11.00 -0.51 -4.26
C ALA A 27 10.56 -1.89 -3.74
N THR A 28 10.32 -2.83 -4.66
CA THR A 28 9.94 -4.21 -4.33
C THR A 28 11.04 -4.92 -3.53
N LEU A 29 12.29 -4.86 -3.99
CA LEU A 29 13.43 -5.47 -3.31
C LEU A 29 13.65 -4.88 -1.91
N ARG A 30 13.47 -3.55 -1.76
CA ARG A 30 13.50 -2.91 -0.44
C ARG A 30 12.40 -3.46 0.46
N GLY A 31 11.16 -3.55 -0.03
CA GLY A 31 10.03 -4.10 0.74
C GLY A 31 10.25 -5.53 1.24
N LEU A 32 10.84 -6.38 0.40
CA LEU A 32 11.21 -7.75 0.80
C LEU A 32 12.32 -7.76 1.86
N ALA A 33 13.34 -6.92 1.72
CA ALA A 33 14.40 -6.80 2.72
C ALA A 33 13.88 -6.27 4.06
N ASP A 34 12.93 -5.34 4.04
CA ASP A 34 12.22 -4.85 5.23
C ASP A 34 11.44 -5.96 5.93
N ALA A 35 10.71 -6.78 5.16
CA ALA A 35 9.96 -7.91 5.67
C ALA A 35 10.86 -8.97 6.32
N GLU A 36 11.96 -9.34 5.65
CA GLU A 36 12.95 -10.29 6.17
C GLU A 36 13.63 -9.76 7.45
N ALA A 37 13.89 -8.45 7.52
CA ALA A 37 14.43 -7.79 8.71
C ALA A 37 13.41 -7.65 9.86
N GLY A 38 12.19 -8.17 9.71
CA GLY A 38 11.14 -8.09 10.72
C GLY A 38 10.54 -6.69 10.89
N ARG A 39 10.71 -5.79 9.92
CA ARG A 39 10.01 -4.48 9.89
C ARG A 39 8.56 -4.65 9.44
N VAL A 40 7.85 -5.52 10.15
CA VAL A 40 6.45 -5.87 9.89
C VAL A 40 5.63 -5.64 11.16
N VAL A 41 4.36 -5.30 10.96
CA VAL A 41 3.35 -5.24 12.03
C VAL A 41 2.50 -6.50 11.94
N SER A 42 2.20 -7.13 13.07
CA SER A 42 1.32 -8.29 13.07
C SER A 42 -0.10 -7.93 12.60
N HIS A 43 -0.75 -8.87 11.92
CA HIS A 43 -2.15 -8.73 11.51
C HIS A 43 -3.07 -8.38 12.69
N GLU A 44 -2.87 -9.02 13.83
CA GLU A 44 -3.69 -8.80 15.03
C GLU A 44 -3.52 -7.39 15.60
N ALA A 45 -2.31 -6.83 15.58
CA ALA A 45 -2.07 -5.45 15.99
C ALA A 45 -2.79 -4.45 15.06
N VAL A 46 -2.69 -4.65 13.74
CA VAL A 46 -3.41 -3.83 12.74
C VAL A 46 -4.92 -3.93 12.92
N LYS A 47 -5.45 -5.14 13.08
CA LYS A 47 -6.88 -5.38 13.26
C LYS A 47 -7.42 -4.69 14.51
N ARG A 48 -6.72 -4.81 15.65
CA ARG A 48 -7.12 -4.16 16.90
C ARG A 48 -7.16 -2.64 16.74
N TRP A 49 -6.15 -2.07 16.08
CA TRP A 49 -6.09 -0.65 15.79
C TRP A 49 -7.26 -0.19 14.91
N LEU A 50 -7.52 -0.86 13.79
CA LEU A 50 -8.63 -0.52 12.90
C LEU A 50 -10.00 -0.63 13.58
N LEU A 51 -10.21 -1.65 14.42
CA LEU A 51 -11.47 -1.81 15.16
C LEU A 51 -11.69 -0.70 16.19
N SER A 52 -10.63 -0.10 16.72
CA SER A 52 -10.75 1.00 17.70
C SER A 52 -11.27 2.30 17.08
N TRP A 53 -11.12 2.50 15.77
CA TRP A 53 -11.54 3.72 15.07
C TRP A 53 -13.05 3.96 15.13
N GLY A 54 -13.84 2.90 15.29
CA GLY A 54 -15.30 2.98 15.44
C GLY A 54 -15.77 3.22 16.88
N THR A 55 -14.87 3.56 17.81
CA THR A 55 -15.17 3.73 19.23
C THR A 55 -14.77 5.13 19.71
N ASP A 56 -15.23 5.53 20.89
CA ASP A 56 -14.86 6.83 21.49
C ASP A 56 -13.38 6.92 21.90
N ASN A 57 -12.62 5.82 21.83
CA ASN A 57 -11.20 5.78 22.21
C ASN A 57 -10.36 5.05 21.14
N PRO A 58 -10.04 5.73 20.02
CA PRO A 58 -9.18 5.16 19.00
C PRO A 58 -7.76 4.93 19.53
N LEU A 59 -7.19 3.78 19.19
CA LEU A 59 -5.83 3.40 19.55
C LEU A 59 -4.82 4.09 18.61
N PRO A 60 -3.57 4.31 19.07
CA PRO A 60 -2.50 4.76 18.18
C PRO A 60 -2.15 3.67 17.15
N PRO A 61 -1.57 4.05 16.00
CA PRO A 61 -1.08 3.10 15.02
C PRO A 61 -0.05 2.13 15.64
N PRO A 62 -0.14 0.83 15.33
CA PRO A 62 0.80 -0.17 15.85
C PRO A 62 2.19 -0.01 15.24
N LYS A 63 3.20 -0.49 15.96
CA LYS A 63 4.62 -0.43 15.54
C LYS A 63 5.12 -1.78 15.06
N CYS A 64 6.21 -1.78 14.30
CA CYS A 64 6.84 -3.02 13.86
C CYS A 64 7.27 -3.86 15.08
N GLY A 65 7.06 -5.18 15.00
CA GLY A 65 7.35 -6.11 16.09
C GLY A 65 6.28 -6.22 17.19
N GLU A 66 5.16 -5.50 17.08
CA GLU A 66 3.97 -5.63 17.96
C GLU A 66 2.95 -6.67 17.49
#